data_AF-A0AA47MYL1-F1
#
_entry.id   AF-A0AA47MYL1-F1
#
_cell.length_a   1.000
_cell.length_b   1.000
_cell.length_c   1.000
_cell.angle_alpha   90.00
_cell.angle_beta   90.00
_cell.angle_gamma   90.00
#
_symmetry.space_group_name_H-M   'P 1'
#
loop_
_entity.id
_entity.type
_entity.pdbx_description
1 polymer ?
#
loop_
_entity_poly.entity_id
_entity_poly.type
_entity_poly.pdbx_seq_one_letter_code
_entity_poly.pdbx_strand_id
1 'polypeptide(L)'
;MVQQQQPGSQYKKKQGKDLSWGRNITSATAKAQQRLYILRKLRWSRLPQRLMVNFYHCAVESVLTYGLLVWFSGCTSAEKEAIHRVVRAAGKIIGVIFPDITTVYTSRCMRRVENILQDHLHQRFSIGEARERATGEARRDAKKK
;
A
#
# COMPACT_ATOMS: atom_id res chain seq x y z
N MET A 1 23.30 -11.64 48.49
CA MET A 1 22.21 -11.21 47.60
C MET A 1 22.80 -11.03 46.20
N VAL A 2 22.66 -12.04 45.34
CA VAL A 2 23.17 -12.00 43.96
C VAL A 2 22.05 -11.46 43.08
N GLN A 3 22.22 -10.24 42.55
CA GLN A 3 21.31 -9.67 41.57
C GLN A 3 21.60 -10.28 40.20
N GLN A 4 20.70 -11.16 39.76
CA GLN A 4 20.64 -11.67 38.40
C GLN A 4 20.15 -10.55 37.47
N GLN A 5 21.06 -9.99 36.66
CA GLN A 5 20.70 -9.15 35.52
C GLN A 5 20.21 -10.01 34.37
N GLN A 6 19.01 -9.71 33.86
CA GLN A 6 18.47 -10.33 32.65
C GLN A 6 19.19 -9.77 31.41
N PRO A 7 19.57 -10.61 30.43
CA PRO A 7 20.15 -10.12 29.18
C PRO A 7 19.07 -9.42 28.34
N GLY A 8 19.24 -8.11 28.17
CA GLY A 8 18.45 -7.31 27.23
C GLY A 8 18.55 -7.90 25.83
N SER A 9 17.39 -8.27 25.27
CA SER A 9 17.28 -8.78 23.91
C SER A 9 17.59 -7.68 22.90
N GLN A 10 18.88 -7.50 22.63
CA GLN A 10 19.40 -6.70 21.53
C GLN A 10 19.09 -7.42 20.22
N TYR A 11 17.84 -7.32 19.76
CA TYR A 11 17.54 -7.59 18.36
C TYR A 11 18.21 -6.49 17.53
N LYS A 12 19.47 -6.71 17.19
CA LYS A 12 20.16 -5.98 16.13
C LYS A 12 19.30 -6.14 14.88
N LYS A 13 18.53 -5.11 14.54
CA LYS A 13 17.94 -4.96 13.21
C LYS A 13 19.12 -5.09 12.24
N LYS A 14 19.19 -6.22 11.53
CA LYS A 14 20.02 -6.31 10.33
C LYS A 14 19.67 -5.07 9.51
N GLN A 15 20.65 -4.21 9.24
CA GLN A 15 20.51 -3.15 8.26
C GLN A 15 20.31 -3.84 6.90
N GLY A 16 19.08 -4.25 6.64
CA GLY A 16 18.63 -4.58 5.31
C GLY A 16 18.84 -3.33 4.48
N LYS A 17 19.39 -3.49 3.27
CA LYS A 17 19.49 -2.44 2.24
C LYS A 17 18.28 -1.52 2.35
N ASP A 18 18.52 -0.21 2.36
CA ASP A 18 17.46 0.79 2.42
C ASP A 18 16.44 0.51 1.30
N LEU A 19 15.32 -0.15 1.65
CA LEU A 19 14.20 -0.45 0.75
C LEU A 19 13.36 0.82 0.58
N SER A 20 14.04 1.95 0.46
CA SER A 20 13.46 3.26 0.27
C SER A 20 12.77 3.27 -1.09
N TRP A 21 11.44 3.25 -1.06
CA TRP A 21 10.62 3.50 -2.22
C TRP A 21 10.66 4.98 -2.65
N GLY A 22 11.49 5.81 -2.02
CA GLY A 22 11.51 7.26 -2.19
C GLY A 22 11.71 7.71 -3.64
N ARG A 23 12.54 7.02 -4.42
CA ARG A 23 12.69 7.31 -5.86
C ARG A 23 11.37 7.08 -6.62
N ASN A 24 10.67 5.99 -6.32
CA ASN A 24 9.39 5.67 -6.95
C ASN A 24 8.31 6.67 -6.53
N ILE A 25 8.24 7.01 -5.24
CA ILE A 25 7.29 7.97 -4.69
C ILE A 25 7.51 9.36 -5.29
N THR A 26 8.76 9.79 -5.37
CA THR A 26 9.15 11.07 -5.99
C THR A 26 8.75 11.09 -7.46
N SER A 27 9.03 10.01 -8.20
CA SER A 27 8.63 9.89 -9.61
C SER A 27 7.11 9.94 -9.79
N ALA A 28 6.36 9.20 -8.97
CA ALA A 28 4.89 9.18 -9.01
C ALA A 28 4.31 10.57 -8.69
N THR A 29 4.84 11.24 -7.66
CA THR A 29 4.43 12.59 -7.26
C THR A 29 4.71 13.60 -8.36
N ALA A 30 5.90 13.55 -8.98
CA ALA A 30 6.26 14.44 -10.09
C ALA A 30 5.33 14.23 -11.31
N LYS A 31 5.04 12.98 -11.67
CA LYS A 31 4.07 12.65 -12.73
C LYS A 31 2.68 13.20 -12.40
N ALA A 32 2.22 13.03 -11.16
CA ALA A 32 0.92 13.53 -10.74
C ALA A 32 0.85 15.07 -10.77
N GLN A 33 1.94 15.75 -10.40
CA GLN A 33 2.06 17.22 -10.53
C GLN A 33 1.98 17.69 -11.99
N GLN A 34 2.59 16.97 -12.94
CA GLN A 34 2.42 17.26 -14.37
C GLN A 34 0.95 17.14 -14.79
N ARG A 35 0.23 16.13 -14.30
CA ARG A 35 -1.22 15.99 -14.57
C ARG A 35 -2.04 17.12 -13.94
N LEU A 36 -1.66 17.60 -12.76
CA LEU A 36 -2.28 18.80 -12.18
C LEU A 36 -2.07 20.05 -13.04
N TYR A 37 -0.93 20.19 -13.69
CA TYR A 37 -0.70 21.31 -14.61
C TYR A 37 -1.69 21.26 -15.79
N ILE A 38 -1.91 20.08 -16.38
CA ILE A 38 -2.94 19.89 -17.42
C ILE A 38 -4.33 20.21 -16.85
N LEU A 39 -4.65 19.73 -15.66
CA LEU A 39 -5.93 20.02 -15.00
C LEU A 39 -6.17 21.53 -14.80
N ARG A 40 -5.14 22.30 -14.45
CA ARG A 40 -5.23 23.78 -14.37
C ARG A 40 -5.56 24.39 -15.73
N LYS A 41 -4.95 23.91 -16.82
CA LYS A 41 -5.30 24.36 -18.18
C LYS A 41 -6.75 24.05 -18.53
N LEU A 42 -7.23 22.85 -18.20
CA LEU A 42 -8.63 22.46 -18.43
C LEU A 42 -9.62 23.36 -17.66
N ARG A 43 -9.24 23.78 -16.45
CA ARG A 43 -10.04 24.74 -15.67
C ARG A 43 -10.10 26.10 -16.36
N TRP A 44 -8.99 26.59 -16.90
CA TRP A 44 -8.96 27.85 -17.65
C TRP A 44 -9.79 27.81 -18.92
N SER A 45 -9.83 26.68 -19.63
CA SER A 45 -10.71 26.48 -20.79
C SER A 45 -12.17 26.21 -20.41
N ARG A 46 -12.56 26.46 -19.15
CA ARG A 46 -13.94 26.38 -18.62
C ARG A 46 -14.61 25.02 -18.85
N LEU A 47 -13.86 23.92 -18.75
CA LEU A 47 -14.46 22.59 -18.85
C LEU A 47 -15.48 22.35 -17.73
N PRO A 48 -16.55 21.57 -18.01
CA PRO A 48 -17.49 21.11 -16.99
C PRO A 48 -16.77 20.37 -15.85
N GLN A 49 -17.22 20.62 -14.62
CA GLN A 49 -16.65 20.00 -13.41
C GLN A 49 -16.63 18.47 -13.47
N ARG A 50 -17.68 17.84 -14.01
CA ARG A 50 -17.76 16.38 -14.17
C ARG A 50 -16.61 15.82 -15.03
N LEU A 51 -16.24 16.51 -16.11
CA LEU A 51 -15.12 16.07 -16.96
C LEU A 51 -13.78 16.25 -16.24
N MET A 52 -13.63 17.30 -15.45
CA MET A 52 -12.43 17.50 -14.64
C MET A 52 -12.29 16.44 -13.53
N VAL A 53 -13.40 16.03 -12.91
CA VAL A 53 -13.42 14.92 -11.94
C VAL A 53 -13.03 13.61 -12.62
N ASN A 54 -13.58 13.30 -13.80
CA ASN A 54 -13.18 12.12 -14.55
C ASN A 54 -11.70 12.15 -14.92
N PHE A 55 -11.19 13.31 -15.36
CA PHE A 55 -9.76 13.48 -15.63
C PHE A 55 -8.90 13.21 -14.38
N TYR A 56 -9.33 13.66 -13.21
CA TYR A 56 -8.64 13.35 -11.96
C TYR A 56 -8.55 11.84 -11.73
N HIS A 57 -9.67 11.12 -11.79
CA HIS A 57 -9.70 9.67 -11.60
C HIS A 57 -8.82 8.92 -12.62
N CYS A 58 -8.93 9.29 -13.90
CA CYS A 58 -8.23 8.60 -14.97
C CYS A 58 -6.73 8.92 -15.04
N ALA A 59 -6.30 10.13 -14.68
CA ALA A 59 -4.92 10.58 -14.92
C ALA A 59 -4.11 10.84 -13.65
N VAL A 60 -4.71 11.40 -12.60
CA VAL A 60 -4.01 11.74 -11.35
C VAL A 60 -4.10 10.57 -10.38
N GLU A 61 -5.31 10.10 -10.09
CA GLU A 61 -5.55 8.99 -9.15
C GLU A 61 -4.93 7.69 -9.66
N SER A 62 -5.00 7.41 -10.96
CA SER A 62 -4.37 6.21 -11.55
C SER A 62 -2.85 6.17 -11.30
N VAL A 63 -2.16 7.30 -11.46
CA VAL A 63 -0.72 7.41 -11.19
C VAL A 63 -0.41 7.24 -9.71
N LEU A 64 -1.19 7.89 -8.84
CA LEU A 64 -0.98 7.82 -7.40
C LEU A 64 -1.36 6.46 -6.80
N THR A 65 -2.28 5.74 -7.42
CA THR A 65 -2.77 4.47 -6.89
C THR A 65 -2.13 3.26 -7.56
N TYR A 66 -1.29 3.45 -8.57
CA TYR A 66 -0.52 2.39 -9.21
C TYR A 66 0.50 1.80 -8.22
N GLY A 67 0.40 0.49 -7.97
CA GLY A 67 1.26 -0.20 -7.01
C GLY A 67 1.11 0.28 -5.56
N LEU A 68 0.06 1.03 -5.22
CA LEU A 68 -0.14 1.68 -3.92
C LEU A 68 0.07 0.73 -2.73
N LEU A 69 -0.44 -0.51 -2.84
CA LEU A 69 -0.34 -1.53 -1.80
C LEU A 69 1.12 -1.95 -1.50
N VAL A 70 2.02 -1.78 -2.46
CA VAL A 70 3.43 -2.21 -2.35
C VAL A 70 4.27 -1.16 -1.66
N TRP A 71 4.12 0.11 -2.04
CA TRP A 71 5.04 1.17 -1.64
C TRP A 71 4.50 2.10 -0.55
N PHE A 72 3.17 2.26 -0.41
CA PHE A 72 2.59 3.25 0.51
C PHE A 72 2.84 2.95 2.00
N SER A 73 2.91 1.66 2.35
CA SER A 73 3.26 1.22 3.71
C SER A 73 4.65 1.68 4.12
N GLY A 74 5.60 1.73 3.17
CA GLY A 74 6.99 2.13 3.40
C GLY A 74 7.25 3.63 3.30
N CYS A 75 6.23 4.47 3.05
CA CYS A 75 6.42 5.91 2.95
C CYS A 75 6.68 6.57 4.31
N THR A 76 7.61 7.52 4.31
CA THR A 76 7.78 8.49 5.38
C THR A 76 6.58 9.45 5.47
N SER A 77 6.41 10.13 6.60
CA SER A 77 5.33 11.13 6.77
C SER A 77 5.44 12.28 5.76
N ALA A 78 6.66 12.71 5.42
CA ALA A 78 6.89 13.79 4.46
C ALA A 78 6.45 13.39 3.03
N GLU A 79 6.72 12.16 2.63
CA GLU A 79 6.31 11.59 1.35
C GLU A 79 4.79 11.44 1.27
N LYS A 80 4.14 10.95 2.34
CA LYS A 80 2.67 10.87 2.41
C LYS A 80 2.05 12.25 2.26
N GLU A 81 2.58 13.26 2.94
CA GLU A 81 2.08 14.63 2.81
C GLU A 81 2.32 15.21 1.40
N ALA A 82 3.40 14.85 0.71
CA ALA A 82 3.60 15.26 -0.67
C ALA A 82 2.50 14.73 -1.60
N ILE A 83 2.07 13.48 -1.39
CA ILE A 83 0.97 12.86 -2.13
C ILE A 83 -0.36 13.53 -1.75
N HIS A 84 -0.62 13.75 -0.46
CA HIS A 84 -1.84 14.44 0.01
C HIS A 84 -1.96 15.84 -0.59
N ARG A 85 -0.85 16.59 -0.70
CA ARG A 85 -0.84 17.91 -1.33
C ARG A 85 -1.31 17.87 -2.78
N VAL A 86 -0.97 16.83 -3.55
CA VAL A 86 -1.44 16.67 -4.93
C VAL A 86 -2.97 16.49 -4.96
N VAL A 87 -3.51 15.62 -4.11
CA VAL A 87 -4.96 15.35 -4.03
C VAL A 87 -5.72 16.61 -3.59
N ARG A 88 -5.26 17.28 -2.53
CA ARG A 88 -5.84 18.55 -2.05
C ARG A 88 -5.78 19.64 -3.13
N ALA A 89 -4.67 19.73 -3.88
CA ALA A 89 -4.54 20.69 -4.97
C ALA A 89 -5.51 20.40 -6.12
N ALA A 90 -5.70 19.13 -6.51
CA ALA A 90 -6.74 18.76 -7.48
C ALA A 90 -8.13 19.19 -7.01
N GLY A 91 -8.45 18.91 -5.74
CA GLY A 91 -9.72 19.28 -5.14
C GLY A 91 -9.97 20.78 -5.18
N LYS A 92 -8.95 21.60 -4.87
CA LYS A 92 -9.04 23.07 -4.97
C LYS A 92 -9.24 23.57 -6.40
N ILE A 93 -8.60 22.95 -7.40
CA ILE A 93 -8.75 23.36 -8.81
C ILE A 93 -10.16 23.06 -9.33
N ILE A 94 -10.72 21.91 -8.95
CA ILE A 94 -12.01 21.42 -9.42
C ILE A 94 -13.18 21.99 -8.60
N GLY A 95 -12.96 22.28 -7.32
CA GLY A 95 -14.00 22.65 -6.35
C GLY A 95 -14.68 21.43 -5.71
N VAL A 96 -13.95 20.33 -5.51
CA VAL A 96 -14.47 19.07 -4.95
C VAL A 96 -13.53 18.56 -3.85
N ILE A 97 -14.08 17.89 -2.85
CA ILE A 97 -13.29 17.16 -1.86
C ILE A 97 -13.08 15.74 -2.36
N PHE A 98 -11.81 15.36 -2.57
CA PHE A 98 -11.45 13.99 -2.92
C PHE A 98 -11.11 13.18 -1.68
N PRO A 99 -11.34 11.85 -1.70
CA PRO A 99 -10.86 10.95 -0.64
C PRO A 99 -9.35 11.08 -0.46
N ASP A 100 -8.90 11.04 0.79
CA ASP A 100 -7.48 11.02 1.08
C ASP A 100 -6.84 9.72 0.59
N ILE A 101 -5.58 9.79 0.14
CA ILE A 101 -4.89 8.60 -0.41
C ILE A 101 -4.74 7.50 0.66
N THR A 102 -4.66 7.87 1.94
CA THR A 102 -4.62 6.92 3.06
C THR A 102 -5.92 6.14 3.16
N THR A 103 -7.05 6.81 2.94
CA THR A 103 -8.37 6.17 2.92
C THR A 103 -8.49 5.19 1.76
N VAL A 104 -8.01 5.60 0.57
CA VAL A 104 -7.95 4.73 -0.62
C VAL A 104 -7.06 3.52 -0.37
N TYR A 105 -5.89 3.71 0.24
CA TYR A 105 -4.97 2.63 0.63
C TYR A 105 -5.65 1.63 1.56
N THR A 106 -6.22 2.10 2.68
CA THR A 106 -6.89 1.23 3.67
C THR A 106 -8.04 0.47 3.04
N SER A 107 -8.88 1.13 2.25
CA SER A 107 -10.00 0.49 1.54
C SER A 107 -9.51 -0.62 0.60
N ARG A 108 -8.44 -0.38 -0.17
CA ARG A 108 -7.87 -1.38 -1.07
C ARG A 108 -7.20 -2.54 -0.32
N CYS A 109 -6.53 -2.27 0.81
CA CYS A 109 -5.98 -3.31 1.68
C CYS A 109 -7.10 -4.23 2.19
N MET A 110 -8.17 -3.66 2.72
CA MET A 110 -9.30 -4.43 3.24
C MET A 110 -9.95 -5.27 2.15
N ARG A 111 -10.22 -4.68 0.98
CA ARG A 111 -10.79 -5.41 -0.16
C ARG A 111 -9.88 -6.54 -0.63
N ARG A 112 -8.55 -6.34 -0.60
CA ARG A 112 -7.59 -7.40 -0.95
C ARG A 112 -7.62 -8.54 0.05
N VAL A 113 -7.68 -8.26 1.35
CA VAL A 113 -7.80 -9.26 2.41
C VAL A 113 -9.12 -10.03 2.28
N GLU A 114 -10.22 -9.32 2.07
CA GLU A 114 -11.54 -9.93 1.86
C GLU A 114 -11.53 -10.87 0.66
N ASN A 115 -10.98 -10.44 -0.48
CA ASN A 115 -10.83 -11.30 -1.66
C ASN A 115 -9.98 -12.55 -1.39
N ILE A 116 -8.93 -12.44 -0.56
CA ILE A 116 -8.09 -13.58 -0.15
C ILE A 116 -8.88 -14.56 0.72
N LEU A 117 -9.68 -14.05 1.66
CA LEU A 117 -10.51 -14.87 2.55
C LEU A 117 -11.64 -15.59 1.80
N GLN A 118 -12.21 -14.95 0.77
CA GLN A 118 -13.26 -15.51 -0.08
C GLN A 118 -12.72 -16.45 -1.19
N ASP A 119 -11.41 -16.50 -1.40
CA ASP A 119 -10.80 -17.37 -2.40
C ASP A 119 -10.82 -18.84 -1.93
N HIS A 120 -11.75 -19.61 -2.46
CA HIS A 120 -11.90 -21.05 -2.18
C HIS A 120 -10.63 -21.88 -2.48
N LEU A 121 -9.76 -21.42 -3.38
CA LEU A 121 -8.49 -22.09 -3.67
C LEU A 121 -7.43 -21.76 -2.61
N HIS A 122 -7.48 -20.58 -1.99
CA HIS A 122 -6.59 -20.23 -0.88
C HIS A 122 -6.85 -21.09 0.37
N GLN A 123 -8.12 -21.40 0.68
CA GLN A 123 -8.47 -22.27 1.80
C GLN A 123 -7.90 -23.69 1.63
N ARG A 124 -7.88 -24.22 0.40
CA ARG A 124 -7.48 -25.60 0.12
C ARG A 124 -5.98 -25.85 0.31
N PHE A 125 -5.13 -24.88 -0.01
CA PHE A 125 -3.67 -25.02 0.18
C PHE A 125 -3.23 -24.79 1.63
N SER A 126 -3.81 -23.81 2.34
CA SER A 126 -3.40 -23.49 3.72
C SER A 126 -3.83 -24.57 4.74
N ILE A 127 -4.98 -25.21 4.52
CA ILE A 127 -5.50 -26.28 5.42
C ILE A 127 -4.94 -27.66 5.01
N GLY A 128 -4.70 -27.90 3.72
CA GLY A 128 -4.13 -29.15 3.22
C GLY A 128 -2.70 -29.40 3.72
N GLU A 129 -1.82 -28.40 3.65
CA GLU A 129 -0.41 -28.57 4.04
C GLU A 129 -0.21 -28.76 5.55
N ALA A 130 -1.03 -28.13 6.40
CA ALA A 130 -0.95 -28.30 7.85
C ALA A 130 -1.34 -29.73 8.27
N ARG A 131 -2.31 -30.33 7.59
CA ARG A 131 -2.75 -31.71 7.83
C ARG A 131 -1.74 -32.74 7.32
N GLU A 132 -1.08 -32.47 6.20
CA GLU A 132 -0.11 -33.41 5.60
C GLU A 132 1.22 -33.44 6.38
N ARG A 133 1.67 -32.30 6.93
CA ARG A 133 2.86 -32.26 7.82
C ARG A 133 2.64 -33.02 9.13
N ALA A 134 1.47 -32.88 9.76
CA ALA A 134 1.16 -33.59 11.01
C ALA A 134 1.05 -35.13 10.82
N THR A 135 0.62 -35.58 9.63
CA THR A 135 0.45 -37.02 9.36
C THR A 135 1.76 -37.70 8.90
N GLY A 136 2.73 -36.93 8.38
CA GLY A 136 4.04 -37.43 7.95
C GLY A 136 5.07 -37.62 9.08
N GLU A 137 4.93 -36.92 10.20
CA GLU A 137 5.80 -37.07 11.38
C GLU A 137 5.46 -38.32 12.20
N ALA A 138 4.18 -38.62 12.41
CA ALA A 138 3.74 -39.83 13.12
C ALA A 138 4.15 -41.15 12.42
N ARG A 139 4.36 -41.13 11.09
CA ARG A 139 4.80 -42.31 10.31
C ARG A 139 6.31 -42.55 10.35
N ARG A 140 7.14 -41.56 10.70
CA ARG A 140 8.59 -41.73 10.82
C ARG A 140 9.00 -42.30 12.18
N ASP A 141 8.24 -41.99 13.23
CA ASP A 141 8.50 -42.53 14.58
C ASP A 141 8.07 -44.00 14.74
N ALA A 142 7.13 -44.49 13.93
CA ALA A 142 6.71 -45.88 13.92
C ALA A 142 7.70 -46.86 13.24
N LYS A 143 8.72 -46.35 12.53
CA LYS A 143 9.76 -47.17 11.85
C LYS A 143 11.09 -47.22 12.60
N LYS A 144 11.17 -46.63 13.79
CA LYS A 144 12.38 -46.58 14.64
C LYS A 144 12.34 -47.53 15.84
N LYS A 145 11.41 -48.50 15.85
CA LYS A 145 11.28 -49.50 16.91
C LYS A 145 11.49 -50.90 16.35
#